data_AF-A0A412YM76-F1
#
_entry.id   AF-A0A412YM76-F1
#
_cell.length_a   1.000
_cell.length_b   1.000
_cell.length_c   1.000
_cell.angle_alpha   90.00
_cell.angle_beta   90.00
_cell.angle_gamma   90.00
#
_symmetry.space_group_name_H-M   'P 1'
#
loop_
_entity.id
_entity.type
_entity.pdbx_description
1 polymer ?
#
loop_
_entity_poly.entity_id
_entity_poly.type
_entity_poly.pdbx_seq_one_letter_code
_entity_poly.pdbx_strand_id
1 'polypeptide(L)'
;MATFFAACTNDDYFSSNGVKPLKSKGDSIIILQDRNPDLTTVWTKDVPKRKIQTRSYFPLEDYIGVGYNVGNSLIGEYSNATDAVIDLEKLRSRFSKAITAFNISETKIEKTAYTDYDRYEKNTSVTKTVKSGFSLNLKLFKFGRKKETTEIFKTTNITESNRVYGEVSIKLQQAQYKLNTTNVVLKTIASECLDEVFQMSLYLTPISEILNDYGPLVISGYYTGGRASALFVASSDYKFDYESTEKDVQEHIEASFSWGKKGLPKDSLSSASGNLDFGKNTGNNISNTNKVKDVHCYIHTIGGLGTIETSAESIENMNIDLTPWLRTLSDQSNHVMIGLRENGEGLIGLSELVLEMNFKQRIQDTHMGFTSNIEMTEPFIEIVKVFVRNSSSGEKLYEIAPVLNTRQGDQIILSDGKSSQASDAELKANSSYDTFMAKSKIITDEKSKYYQCEIKANSNKTLNPIIRIPFNINLPGLSESNMYKFKNPNTNIWYIYDPVKRYAYSFYDIDNFIPETYGMNNWINTVPEKAISMTTLSQFYKIIGL
;
A
#
# COMPACT_ATOMS: atom_id res chain seq x y z
N MET A 1 31.26 -20.98 -37.19
CA MET A 1 31.47 -19.51 -37.20
C MET A 1 31.73 -19.09 -35.77
N ALA A 2 33.00 -18.82 -35.48
CA ALA A 2 33.44 -18.25 -34.21
C ALA A 2 33.30 -16.71 -34.26
N THR A 3 33.71 -16.07 -33.16
CA THR A 3 34.05 -14.64 -32.96
C THR A 3 32.87 -13.69 -32.68
N PHE A 4 32.89 -12.78 -31.69
CA PHE A 4 33.99 -12.18 -30.93
C PHE A 4 33.56 -11.86 -29.47
N PHE A 5 34.40 -12.23 -28.50
CA PHE A 5 34.59 -11.50 -27.24
C PHE A 5 35.71 -10.48 -27.45
N ALA A 6 35.56 -9.25 -26.95
CA ALA A 6 36.65 -8.30 -26.81
C ALA A 6 36.61 -7.70 -25.40
N ALA A 7 37.61 -8.08 -24.60
CA ALA A 7 38.02 -7.39 -23.39
C ALA A 7 39.12 -6.39 -23.76
N CYS A 8 39.15 -5.23 -23.12
CA CYS A 8 40.33 -4.37 -23.09
C CYS A 8 40.56 -3.90 -21.65
N THR A 9 41.61 -4.44 -21.05
CA THR A 9 42.39 -3.81 -19.99
C THR A 9 43.31 -2.75 -20.60
N ASN A 10 43.57 -1.66 -19.87
CA ASN A 10 44.92 -1.17 -19.61
C ASN A 10 44.89 0.00 -18.62
N ASP A 11 45.56 -0.22 -17.49
CA ASP A 11 46.09 0.84 -16.63
C ASP A 11 47.25 1.54 -17.36
N ASP A 12 47.37 2.86 -17.18
CA ASP A 12 48.65 3.54 -17.19
C ASP A 12 48.61 4.79 -16.31
N TYR A 13 49.56 4.84 -15.38
CA TYR A 13 49.87 5.90 -14.41
C TYR A 13 50.36 7.18 -15.11
N PHE A 14 49.94 8.37 -14.66
CA PHE A 14 50.82 9.57 -14.60
C PHE A 14 50.34 10.59 -13.55
N SER A 15 51.32 11.19 -12.89
CA SER A 15 51.24 12.03 -11.68
C SER A 15 51.00 13.54 -11.93
N SER A 16 50.24 14.14 -11.01
CA SER A 16 50.34 15.47 -10.38
C SER A 16 50.37 16.78 -11.20
N ASN A 17 49.52 17.70 -10.72
CA ASN A 17 49.55 19.17 -10.73
C ASN A 17 49.00 19.93 -11.96
N GLY A 18 47.86 20.60 -11.74
CA GLY A 18 47.40 21.73 -12.54
C GLY A 18 45.90 21.73 -12.79
N VAL A 19 45.16 22.52 -12.01
CA VAL A 19 43.73 22.82 -12.20
C VAL A 19 43.43 23.24 -13.64
N LYS A 20 42.62 22.44 -14.35
CA LYS A 20 41.67 22.87 -15.38
C LYS A 20 40.50 21.88 -15.40
N PRO A 21 39.23 22.31 -15.31
CA PRO A 21 38.11 21.40 -15.50
C PRO A 21 38.14 20.91 -16.95
N LEU A 22 38.22 19.58 -17.11
CA LEU A 22 38.06 18.92 -18.40
C LEU A 22 36.64 19.23 -18.92
N LYS A 23 36.57 20.10 -19.93
CA LYS A 23 35.39 20.22 -20.78
C LYS A 23 35.29 18.96 -21.64
N SER A 24 34.53 17.97 -21.19
CA SER A 24 33.84 17.09 -22.14
C SER A 24 32.60 17.86 -22.62
N LYS A 25 32.47 18.05 -23.94
CA LYS A 25 31.14 18.26 -24.53
C LYS A 25 30.42 16.92 -24.38
N GLY A 26 29.75 16.69 -23.25
CA GLY A 26 29.11 15.41 -22.99
C GLY A 26 28.31 15.34 -21.68
N ASP A 27 28.86 15.81 -20.57
CA ASP A 27 28.19 15.64 -19.28
C ASP A 27 27.40 16.88 -18.87
N SER A 28 26.07 16.76 -18.90
CA SER A 28 25.16 17.80 -18.39
C SER A 28 25.09 17.86 -16.87
N ILE A 29 25.79 16.95 -16.19
CA ILE A 29 25.84 16.80 -14.73
C ILE A 29 27.22 17.24 -14.26
N ILE A 30 27.26 18.15 -13.28
CA ILE A 30 28.48 18.66 -12.66
C ILE A 30 28.33 18.56 -11.15
N ILE A 31 29.27 17.88 -10.49
CA ILE A 31 29.35 17.85 -9.03
C ILE A 31 29.91 19.20 -8.56
N LEU A 32 29.19 19.86 -7.65
CA LEU A 32 29.55 21.16 -7.07
C LEU A 32 30.01 21.05 -5.60
N GLN A 33 29.59 19.98 -4.92
CA GLN A 33 30.08 19.54 -3.61
C GLN A 33 30.07 18.02 -3.60
N ASP A 34 31.22 17.40 -3.32
CA ASP A 34 31.29 15.97 -3.05
C ASP A 34 30.60 15.65 -1.72
N ARG A 35 30.00 14.47 -1.63
CA ARG A 35 29.53 13.95 -0.33
C ARG A 35 30.70 13.90 0.65
N ASN A 36 30.48 14.36 1.88
CA ASN A 36 31.48 14.23 2.93
C ASN A 36 31.80 12.73 3.15
N PRO A 37 33.06 12.29 2.97
CA PRO A 37 33.45 10.87 3.03
C PRO A 37 33.29 10.26 4.42
N ASP A 38 33.18 11.09 5.48
CA ASP A 38 33.00 10.62 6.85
C ASP A 38 31.54 10.24 7.16
N LEU A 39 30.59 10.55 6.27
CA LEU A 39 29.19 10.16 6.46
C LEU A 39 28.99 8.67 6.15
N THR A 40 28.08 8.04 6.88
CA THR A 40 27.63 6.68 6.57
C THR A 40 27.24 6.50 5.09
N THR A 41 27.55 5.31 4.56
CA THR A 41 27.14 4.81 3.24
C THR A 41 26.01 3.78 3.33
N VAL A 42 25.44 3.62 4.53
CA VAL A 42 24.30 2.74 4.82
C VAL A 42 23.01 3.56 4.78
N TRP A 43 22.03 3.10 4.01
CA TRP A 43 20.78 3.85 3.75
C TRP A 43 19.55 3.29 4.47
N THR A 44 19.63 2.04 4.90
CA THR A 44 18.60 1.29 5.65
C THR A 44 19.14 0.79 6.97
N LYS A 45 18.25 0.41 7.88
CA LYS A 45 18.61 -0.41 9.05
C LYS A 45 17.59 -1.54 9.17
N ASP A 46 18.04 -2.68 9.67
CA ASP A 46 17.16 -3.80 9.94
C ASP A 46 16.13 -3.40 10.99
N VAL A 47 14.89 -3.79 10.75
CA VAL A 47 13.78 -3.63 11.67
C VAL A 47 13.46 -4.99 12.30
N PRO A 48 13.14 -5.07 13.60
CA PRO A 48 12.76 -6.33 14.22
C PRO A 48 11.60 -6.98 13.46
N LYS A 49 11.84 -8.14 12.85
CA LYS A 49 10.76 -8.89 12.20
C LYS A 49 9.88 -9.48 13.29
N ARG A 50 8.68 -8.92 13.46
CA ARG A 50 7.62 -9.63 14.15
C ARG A 50 7.15 -10.72 13.21
N LYS A 51 7.53 -11.97 13.49
CA LYS A 51 6.63 -13.05 13.08
C LYS A 51 5.43 -12.87 13.99
N ILE A 52 4.25 -12.56 13.45
CA ILE A 52 3.04 -13.06 14.09
C ILE A 52 3.34 -14.54 14.31
N GLN A 53 3.61 -14.91 15.57
CA GLN A 53 3.42 -16.28 15.96
C GLN A 53 2.03 -16.56 15.45
N THR A 54 1.91 -17.54 14.56
CA THR A 54 0.67 -18.25 14.31
C THR A 54 0.24 -18.85 15.64
N ARG A 55 -0.12 -18.00 16.60
CA ARG A 55 -0.77 -18.37 17.83
C ARG A 55 -2.01 -19.04 17.31
N SER A 56 -2.27 -20.23 17.82
CA SER A 56 -3.53 -20.92 17.64
C SER A 56 -4.74 -20.07 18.04
N TYR A 57 -4.52 -18.89 18.66
CA TYR A 57 -5.51 -17.92 19.04
C TYR A 57 -5.02 -16.46 18.85
N PHE A 58 -5.64 -15.73 17.91
CA PHE A 58 -5.56 -14.27 17.79
C PHE A 58 -6.90 -13.71 18.29
N PRO A 59 -6.93 -12.81 19.30
CA PRO A 59 -8.19 -12.33 19.85
C PRO A 59 -9.06 -11.68 18.78
N LEU A 60 -10.37 -11.94 18.84
CA LEU A 60 -11.32 -11.55 17.79
C LEU A 60 -11.32 -10.05 17.52
N GLU A 61 -11.07 -9.23 18.56
CA GLU A 61 -11.04 -7.78 18.49
C GLU A 61 -9.75 -7.20 17.91
N ASP A 62 -8.68 -8.00 17.87
CA ASP A 62 -7.33 -7.52 17.56
C ASP A 62 -7.06 -7.41 16.05
N TYR A 63 -8.01 -7.78 15.19
CA TYR A 63 -7.87 -7.59 13.74
C TYR A 63 -8.01 -6.12 13.32
N ILE A 64 -8.55 -5.23 14.17
CA ILE A 64 -8.60 -3.80 13.86
C ILE A 64 -7.17 -3.25 13.77
N GLY A 65 -6.86 -2.51 12.72
CA GLY A 65 -5.55 -1.88 12.56
C GLY A 65 -4.44 -2.82 12.14
N VAL A 66 -4.78 -4.05 11.72
CA VAL A 66 -3.84 -5.01 11.12
C VAL A 66 -3.80 -4.77 9.60
N GLY A 67 -2.62 -4.91 9.01
CA GLY A 67 -2.45 -4.85 7.56
C GLY A 67 -3.24 -5.95 6.84
N TYR A 68 -3.55 -5.73 5.57
CA TYR A 68 -4.36 -6.64 4.78
C TYR A 68 -3.84 -6.75 3.35
N ASN A 69 -3.39 -7.95 2.99
CA ASN A 69 -2.90 -8.28 1.67
C ASN A 69 -3.96 -9.04 0.87
N VAL A 70 -4.35 -8.47 -0.27
CA VAL A 70 -5.39 -9.11 -1.08
C VAL A 70 -4.79 -9.91 -2.22
N GLY A 71 -5.40 -11.07 -2.48
CA GLY A 71 -4.99 -11.97 -3.56
C GLY A 71 -4.27 -13.23 -3.10
N ASN A 72 -4.06 -13.42 -1.80
CA ASN A 72 -3.51 -14.68 -1.27
C ASN A 72 -4.60 -15.74 -1.01
N SER A 73 -5.81 -15.30 -0.68
CA SER A 73 -6.99 -16.16 -0.44
C SER A 73 -8.30 -15.40 -0.72
N LEU A 74 -9.43 -15.93 -0.25
CA LEU A 74 -10.73 -15.29 -0.40
C LEU A 74 -10.85 -14.00 0.43
N ILE A 75 -11.57 -13.03 -0.12
CA ILE A 75 -11.73 -11.72 0.50
C ILE A 75 -12.44 -11.84 1.84
N GLY A 76 -11.88 -11.19 2.86
CA GLY A 76 -12.38 -11.17 4.22
C GLY A 76 -12.01 -12.37 5.08
N GLU A 77 -11.16 -13.28 4.58
CA GLU A 77 -10.53 -14.30 5.42
C GLU A 77 -9.38 -13.72 6.24
N TYR A 78 -9.22 -14.23 7.46
CA TYR A 78 -8.16 -13.81 8.38
C TYR A 78 -6.75 -14.14 7.88
N SER A 79 -6.60 -15.10 6.96
CA SER A 79 -5.34 -15.50 6.32
C SER A 79 -4.72 -14.39 5.46
N ASN A 80 -5.52 -13.38 5.08
CA ASN A 80 -5.05 -12.19 4.39
C ASN A 80 -4.58 -11.07 5.35
N ALA A 81 -4.82 -11.23 6.66
CA ALA A 81 -4.29 -10.32 7.66
C ALA A 81 -2.78 -10.53 7.80
N THR A 82 -2.05 -9.43 7.89
CA THR A 82 -0.57 -9.41 8.02
C THR A 82 -0.22 -8.87 9.41
N ASP A 83 0.77 -7.99 9.53
CA ASP A 83 1.24 -7.44 10.79
C ASP A 83 0.43 -6.21 11.27
N ALA A 84 0.53 -5.93 12.57
CA ALA A 84 -0.12 -4.80 13.22
C ALA A 84 0.44 -3.47 12.71
N VAL A 85 -0.44 -2.57 12.26
CA VAL A 85 -0.12 -1.19 11.87
C VAL A 85 -0.46 -0.20 12.99
N ILE A 86 -1.52 -0.49 13.75
CA ILE A 86 -2.00 0.32 14.86
C ILE A 86 -1.71 -0.39 16.19
N ASP A 87 -1.15 0.35 17.14
CA ASP A 87 -1.08 -0.05 18.54
C ASP A 87 -2.45 0.14 19.19
N LEU A 88 -3.16 -0.97 19.39
CA LEU A 88 -4.51 -0.97 19.94
C LEU A 88 -4.56 -0.54 21.41
N GLU A 89 -3.50 -0.78 22.19
CA GLU A 89 -3.45 -0.35 23.59
C GLU A 89 -3.36 1.17 23.67
N LYS A 90 -2.45 1.78 22.88
CA LYS A 90 -2.35 3.24 22.74
C LYS A 90 -3.66 3.84 22.23
N LEU A 91 -4.27 3.22 21.21
CA LEU A 91 -5.53 3.70 20.66
C LEU A 91 -6.67 3.70 21.71
N ARG A 92 -6.82 2.61 22.47
CA ARG A 92 -7.86 2.48 23.51
C ARG A 92 -7.63 3.46 24.66
N SER A 93 -6.37 3.70 25.03
CA SER A 93 -5.99 4.72 26.02
C SER A 93 -6.33 6.13 25.55
N ARG A 94 -6.09 6.43 24.26
CA ARG A 94 -6.35 7.75 23.67
C ARG A 94 -7.83 8.02 23.42
N PHE A 95 -8.54 7.01 22.91
CA PHE A 95 -9.95 7.05 22.54
C PHE A 95 -10.65 5.78 23.00
N SER A 96 -11.27 5.84 24.17
CA SER A 96 -12.00 4.70 24.75
C SER A 96 -13.14 4.14 23.88
N LYS A 97 -13.60 4.90 22.86
CA LYS A 97 -14.65 4.51 21.91
C LYS A 97 -14.21 4.58 20.44
N ALA A 98 -12.91 4.52 20.15
CA ALA A 98 -12.43 4.47 18.77
C ALA A 98 -12.84 3.18 18.06
N ILE A 99 -13.04 2.09 18.81
CA ILE A 99 -13.52 0.81 18.29
C ILE A 99 -14.91 0.55 18.86
N THR A 100 -15.82 0.14 18.00
CA THR A 100 -17.16 -0.30 18.36
C THR A 100 -17.33 -1.77 18.03
N ALA A 101 -17.93 -2.52 18.94
CA ALA A 101 -18.23 -3.93 18.78
C ALA A 101 -19.71 -4.15 19.07
N PHE A 102 -20.39 -4.92 18.21
CA PHE A 102 -21.79 -5.27 18.39
C PHE A 102 -21.97 -6.76 18.12
N ASN A 103 -22.66 -7.44 19.03
CA ASN A 103 -23.17 -8.78 18.74
C ASN A 103 -24.27 -8.68 17.70
N ILE A 104 -24.22 -9.57 16.72
CA ILE A 104 -25.22 -9.73 15.67
C ILE A 104 -25.56 -11.21 15.57
N SER A 105 -26.64 -11.54 14.87
CA SER A 105 -26.98 -12.95 14.62
C SER A 105 -27.62 -12.98 13.24
N GLU A 106 -26.78 -13.12 12.23
CA GLU A 106 -27.19 -13.03 10.84
C GLU A 106 -26.48 -14.12 10.03
N THR A 107 -27.16 -14.64 9.01
CA THR A 107 -26.51 -15.46 8.00
C THR A 107 -26.51 -14.72 6.70
N LYS A 108 -25.36 -14.69 6.02
CA LYS A 108 -25.21 -14.09 4.70
C LYS A 108 -24.68 -15.12 3.72
N ILE A 109 -25.42 -15.32 2.63
CA ILE A 109 -25.03 -16.19 1.52
C ILE A 109 -24.70 -15.31 0.33
N GLU A 110 -23.43 -15.26 -0.04
CA GLU A 110 -22.92 -14.51 -1.19
C GLU A 110 -22.58 -15.48 -2.30
N LYS A 111 -23.04 -15.17 -3.52
CA LYS A 111 -22.77 -15.97 -4.72
C LYS A 111 -22.21 -15.08 -5.80
N THR A 112 -21.21 -15.54 -6.52
CA THR A 112 -20.65 -14.82 -7.66
C THR A 112 -20.19 -15.82 -8.72
N ALA A 113 -20.32 -15.46 -9.98
CA ALA A 113 -19.76 -16.21 -11.10
C ALA A 113 -18.99 -15.25 -12.00
N TYR A 114 -18.00 -15.77 -12.70
CA TYR A 114 -17.18 -15.00 -13.63
C TYR A 114 -16.60 -15.89 -14.73
N THR A 115 -16.73 -15.45 -15.98
CA THR A 115 -16.15 -16.15 -17.15
C THR A 115 -14.66 -15.92 -17.32
N ASP A 116 -14.16 -14.81 -16.78
CA ASP A 116 -12.76 -14.45 -16.80
C ASP A 116 -12.43 -13.56 -15.60
N TYR A 117 -11.14 -13.24 -15.43
CA TYR A 117 -10.72 -12.48 -14.27
C TYR A 117 -10.97 -10.96 -14.39
N ASP A 118 -11.30 -10.44 -15.58
CA ASP A 118 -11.79 -9.05 -15.73
C ASP A 118 -13.24 -8.93 -15.26
N ARG A 119 -14.07 -9.95 -15.54
CA ARG A 119 -15.41 -10.11 -14.95
C ARG A 119 -15.33 -10.27 -13.43
N TYR A 120 -14.36 -11.04 -12.92
CA TYR A 120 -14.11 -11.12 -11.47
C TYR A 120 -13.83 -9.74 -10.86
N GLU A 121 -12.93 -8.96 -11.47
CA GLU A 121 -12.62 -7.60 -11.05
C GLU A 121 -13.85 -6.68 -11.04
N LYS A 122 -14.75 -6.82 -12.01
CA LYS A 122 -16.01 -6.06 -12.07
C LYS A 122 -17.04 -6.52 -11.04
N ASN A 123 -17.14 -7.83 -10.81
CA ASN A 123 -18.18 -8.44 -10.00
C ASN A 123 -17.80 -8.56 -8.51
N THR A 124 -16.50 -8.46 -8.18
CA THR A 124 -16.02 -8.61 -6.81
C THR A 124 -16.52 -7.48 -5.89
N SER A 125 -16.82 -7.84 -4.64
CA SER A 125 -17.29 -6.91 -3.62
C SER A 125 -16.17 -6.09 -2.96
N VAL A 126 -14.90 -6.33 -3.31
CA VAL A 126 -13.74 -5.63 -2.74
C VAL A 126 -13.92 -4.11 -2.74
N THR A 127 -14.31 -3.55 -3.88
CA THR A 127 -14.46 -2.09 -4.04
C THR A 127 -15.51 -1.52 -3.08
N LYS A 128 -16.49 -2.32 -2.67
CA LYS A 128 -17.50 -1.95 -1.67
C LYS A 128 -16.95 -1.98 -0.24
N THR A 129 -15.86 -2.70 0.03
CA THR A 129 -15.27 -2.81 1.38
C THR A 129 -14.23 -1.72 1.67
N VAL A 130 -13.57 -1.21 0.64
CA VAL A 130 -12.51 -0.20 0.76
C VAL A 130 -13.11 1.20 0.87
N LYS A 131 -12.66 1.97 1.85
CA LYS A 131 -13.04 3.38 2.05
C LYS A 131 -12.82 4.18 0.76
N SER A 132 -13.84 4.96 0.37
CA SER A 132 -13.78 5.83 -0.80
C SER A 132 -12.62 6.82 -0.72
N GLY A 133 -11.98 7.09 -1.86
CA GLY A 133 -10.86 8.04 -1.98
C GLY A 133 -9.48 7.39 -2.03
N PHE A 134 -9.38 6.09 -1.73
CA PHE A 134 -8.18 5.29 -2.00
C PHE A 134 -8.25 4.70 -3.41
N SER A 135 -7.19 4.91 -4.21
CA SER A 135 -7.06 4.29 -5.53
C SER A 135 -6.58 2.86 -5.37
N LEU A 136 -7.45 1.91 -5.74
CA LEU A 136 -7.16 0.49 -5.58
C LEU A 136 -6.65 -0.12 -6.89
N ASN A 137 -5.48 -0.76 -6.85
CA ASN A 137 -4.95 -1.53 -7.97
C ASN A 137 -5.60 -2.92 -8.01
N LEU A 138 -6.75 -3.01 -8.68
CA LEU A 138 -7.52 -4.26 -8.83
C LEU A 138 -6.79 -5.36 -9.63
N LYS A 139 -5.75 -5.02 -10.41
CA LYS A 139 -4.98 -6.02 -11.17
C LYS A 139 -4.26 -7.01 -10.26
N LEU A 140 -3.84 -6.59 -9.06
CA LEU A 140 -3.22 -7.48 -8.08
C LEU A 140 -4.21 -8.53 -7.56
N PHE A 141 -5.47 -8.13 -7.38
CA PHE A 141 -6.57 -9.01 -6.96
C PHE A 141 -6.86 -10.06 -8.03
N LYS A 142 -6.90 -9.61 -9.29
CA LYS A 142 -7.04 -10.46 -10.47
C LYS A 142 -5.95 -11.53 -10.52
N PHE A 143 -4.69 -11.13 -10.34
CA PHE A 143 -3.54 -12.04 -10.40
C PHE A 143 -3.56 -13.06 -9.25
N GLY A 144 -3.82 -12.60 -8.03
CA GLY A 144 -3.91 -13.45 -6.86
C GLY A 144 -5.01 -14.50 -6.99
N ARG A 145 -6.23 -14.08 -7.36
CA ARG A 145 -7.34 -15.01 -7.60
C ARG A 145 -7.01 -16.01 -8.71
N LYS A 146 -6.39 -15.57 -9.80
CA LYS A 146 -5.96 -16.47 -10.88
C LYS A 146 -4.99 -17.54 -10.38
N LYS A 147 -3.98 -17.15 -9.60
CA LYS A 147 -3.01 -18.08 -9.02
C LYS A 147 -3.70 -19.13 -8.14
N GLU A 148 -4.58 -18.68 -7.24
CA GLU A 148 -5.34 -19.54 -6.33
C GLU A 148 -6.21 -20.55 -7.09
N THR A 149 -7.06 -20.10 -8.01
CA THR A 149 -7.94 -21.01 -8.75
C THR A 149 -7.19 -21.93 -9.72
N THR A 150 -6.07 -21.48 -10.29
CA THR A 150 -5.22 -22.35 -11.12
C THR A 150 -4.63 -23.49 -10.28
N GLU A 151 -4.17 -23.23 -9.06
CA GLU A 151 -3.63 -24.28 -8.18
C GLU A 151 -4.71 -25.25 -7.71
N ILE A 152 -5.87 -24.75 -7.27
CA ILE A 152 -6.99 -25.57 -6.78
C ILE A 152 -7.50 -26.51 -7.87
N PHE A 153 -7.65 -26.01 -9.11
CA PHE A 153 -8.25 -26.76 -10.21
C PHE A 153 -7.23 -27.36 -11.20
N LYS A 154 -5.95 -27.46 -10.82
CA LYS A 154 -4.88 -27.93 -11.71
C LYS A 154 -5.08 -29.34 -12.27
N THR A 155 -5.77 -30.20 -11.53
CA THR A 155 -6.05 -31.60 -11.91
C THR A 155 -7.35 -31.76 -12.70
N THR A 156 -8.12 -30.69 -12.89
CA THR A 156 -9.37 -30.75 -13.65
C THR A 156 -9.10 -30.76 -15.16
N ASN A 157 -9.75 -31.69 -15.87
CA ASN A 157 -9.62 -31.85 -17.32
C ASN A 157 -10.51 -30.87 -18.10
N ILE A 158 -10.52 -29.60 -17.71
CA ILE A 158 -11.27 -28.54 -18.40
C ILE A 158 -10.28 -27.66 -19.16
N THR A 159 -10.43 -27.61 -20.49
CA THR A 159 -9.66 -26.71 -21.36
C THR A 159 -9.76 -25.27 -20.87
N GLU A 160 -8.62 -24.60 -20.65
CA GLU A 160 -8.58 -23.25 -20.08
C GLU A 160 -9.54 -22.27 -20.77
N SER A 161 -9.62 -22.39 -22.09
CA SER A 161 -10.41 -21.50 -22.92
C SER A 161 -11.92 -21.62 -22.66
N ASN A 162 -12.40 -22.71 -22.05
CA ASN A 162 -13.81 -22.98 -21.77
C ASN A 162 -14.15 -22.83 -20.28
N ARG A 163 -13.19 -22.43 -19.44
CA ARG A 163 -13.40 -22.35 -17.99
C ARG A 163 -14.28 -21.17 -17.62
N VAL A 164 -15.27 -21.43 -16.78
CA VAL A 164 -16.07 -20.45 -16.08
C VAL A 164 -15.98 -20.77 -14.60
N TYR A 165 -15.90 -19.75 -13.76
CA TYR A 165 -15.70 -19.91 -12.33
C TYR A 165 -16.92 -19.45 -11.55
N GLY A 166 -17.06 -20.01 -10.36
CA GLY A 166 -18.10 -19.69 -9.40
C GLY A 166 -17.57 -19.65 -7.98
N GLU A 167 -18.21 -18.87 -7.12
CA GLU A 167 -17.92 -18.81 -5.69
C GLU A 167 -19.24 -18.70 -4.92
N VAL A 168 -19.34 -19.45 -3.83
CA VAL A 168 -20.33 -19.22 -2.77
C VAL A 168 -19.62 -19.06 -1.43
N SER A 169 -20.10 -18.11 -0.64
CA SER A 169 -19.68 -17.93 0.74
C SER A 169 -20.90 -17.89 1.63
N ILE A 170 -20.97 -18.84 2.57
CA ILE A 170 -22.02 -18.95 3.58
C ILE A 170 -21.40 -18.52 4.91
N LYS A 171 -21.80 -17.35 5.39
CA LYS A 171 -21.23 -16.69 6.58
C LYS A 171 -22.26 -16.67 7.70
N LEU A 172 -21.98 -17.36 8.81
CA LEU A 172 -22.72 -17.19 10.05
C LEU A 172 -22.05 -16.07 10.85
N GLN A 173 -22.64 -14.88 10.83
CA GLN A 173 -22.12 -13.67 11.46
C GLN A 173 -22.67 -13.53 12.89
N GLN A 174 -21.77 -13.35 13.86
CA GLN A 174 -22.07 -13.37 15.29
C GLN A 174 -21.65 -12.09 16.02
N ALA A 175 -20.61 -11.42 15.52
CA ALA A 175 -20.29 -10.06 15.96
C ALA A 175 -19.68 -9.25 14.81
N GLN A 176 -19.75 -7.93 14.94
CA GLN A 176 -19.11 -6.98 14.05
C GLN A 176 -18.24 -6.00 14.84
N TYR A 177 -17.10 -5.63 14.25
CA TYR A 177 -16.15 -4.68 14.79
C TYR A 177 -15.95 -3.54 13.79
N LYS A 178 -15.76 -2.32 14.30
CA LYS A 178 -15.54 -1.13 13.47
C LYS A 178 -14.67 -0.09 14.17
N LEU A 179 -13.65 0.38 13.47
CA LEU A 179 -12.83 1.54 13.80
C LEU A 179 -13.54 2.83 13.36
N ASN A 180 -13.45 3.87 14.19
CA ASN A 180 -13.82 5.23 13.81
C ASN A 180 -12.77 5.78 12.83
N THR A 181 -13.14 5.90 11.56
CA THR A 181 -12.25 6.35 10.47
C THR A 181 -12.41 7.83 10.12
N THR A 182 -12.92 8.65 11.05
CA THR A 182 -12.94 10.11 10.86
C THR A 182 -11.51 10.66 10.72
N ASN A 183 -11.34 11.73 9.94
CA ASN A 183 -10.03 12.30 9.67
C ASN A 183 -9.26 12.70 10.96
N VAL A 184 -9.98 13.17 11.98
CA VAL A 184 -9.38 13.51 13.28
C VAL A 184 -8.81 12.26 13.97
N VAL A 185 -9.56 11.16 13.99
CA VAL A 185 -9.10 9.90 14.60
C VAL A 185 -7.94 9.31 13.80
N LEU A 186 -8.03 9.25 12.47
CA LEU A 186 -6.95 8.72 11.62
C LEU A 186 -5.65 9.52 11.76
N LYS A 187 -5.72 10.87 11.79
CA LYS A 187 -4.53 11.71 12.04
C LYS A 187 -3.96 11.53 13.44
N THR A 188 -4.80 11.28 14.43
CA THR A 188 -4.34 11.01 15.79
C THR A 188 -3.67 9.63 15.87
N ILE A 189 -4.23 8.62 15.20
CA ILE A 189 -3.60 7.30 15.08
C ILE A 189 -2.22 7.45 14.43
N ALA A 190 -2.15 8.13 13.28
CA ALA A 190 -0.90 8.36 12.54
C ALA A 190 0.16 9.13 13.33
N SER A 191 -0.23 9.92 14.33
CA SER A 191 0.69 10.73 15.14
C SER A 191 1.08 10.10 16.48
N GLU A 192 0.27 9.19 17.03
CA GLU A 192 0.41 8.77 18.43
C GLU A 192 0.17 7.27 18.67
N CYS A 193 -0.51 6.56 17.76
CA CYS A 193 -0.99 5.19 18.01
C CYS A 193 -0.53 4.18 16.94
N LEU A 194 0.52 4.47 16.18
CA LEU A 194 1.12 3.48 15.28
C LEU A 194 1.87 2.43 16.09
N ASP A 195 1.85 1.19 15.58
CA ASP A 195 2.74 0.16 16.09
C ASP A 195 4.20 0.57 15.91
N GLU A 196 5.02 0.32 16.94
CA GLU A 196 6.41 0.76 16.95
C GLU A 196 7.23 0.16 15.79
N VAL A 197 7.01 -1.12 15.47
CA VAL A 197 7.75 -1.81 14.41
C VAL A 197 7.32 -1.28 13.05
N PHE A 198 6.02 -1.12 12.82
CA PHE A 198 5.52 -0.48 11.59
C PHE A 198 6.11 0.93 11.41
N GLN A 199 6.15 1.71 12.49
CA GLN A 199 6.67 3.05 12.46
C GLN A 199 8.18 3.10 12.20
N MET A 200 8.95 2.16 12.74
CA MET A 200 10.36 1.97 12.38
C MET A 200 10.51 1.63 10.90
N SER A 201 9.70 0.68 10.39
CA SER A 201 9.72 0.29 8.97
C SER A 201 9.50 1.48 8.03
N LEU A 202 8.58 2.40 8.35
CA LEU A 202 8.33 3.62 7.57
C LEU A 202 9.60 4.45 7.30
N TYR A 203 10.55 4.47 8.23
CA TYR A 203 11.77 5.29 8.13
C TYR A 203 13.03 4.50 7.81
N LEU A 204 13.05 3.18 8.04
CA LEU A 204 14.27 2.36 7.95
C LEU A 204 14.26 1.38 6.78
N THR A 205 13.10 1.13 6.16
CA THR A 205 12.93 0.18 5.05
C THR A 205 12.27 0.84 3.83
N PRO A 206 12.55 0.36 2.61
CA PRO A 206 11.86 0.83 1.40
C PRO A 206 10.35 0.63 1.51
N ILE A 207 9.55 1.55 0.96
CA ILE A 207 8.07 1.43 0.96
C ILE A 207 7.58 0.14 0.28
N SER A 208 8.32 -0.40 -0.68
CA SER A 208 8.01 -1.69 -1.30
C SER A 208 8.08 -2.85 -0.29
N GLU A 209 9.04 -2.85 0.63
CA GLU A 209 9.13 -3.83 1.71
C GLU A 209 7.96 -3.68 2.68
N ILE A 210 7.57 -2.45 3.02
CA ILE A 210 6.38 -2.19 3.85
C ILE A 210 5.10 -2.74 3.19
N LEU A 211 4.94 -2.55 1.88
CA LEU A 211 3.81 -3.09 1.14
C LEU A 211 3.85 -4.61 1.03
N ASN A 212 5.02 -5.24 1.03
CA ASN A 212 5.13 -6.70 1.06
C ASN A 212 4.75 -7.25 2.44
N ASP A 213 5.27 -6.64 3.50
CA ASP A 213 5.10 -7.11 4.88
C ASP A 213 3.68 -6.83 5.40
N TYR A 214 3.18 -5.61 5.24
CA TYR A 214 1.90 -5.17 5.79
C TYR A 214 0.76 -5.17 4.77
N GLY A 215 1.07 -4.99 3.48
CA GLY A 215 0.06 -4.78 2.44
C GLY A 215 -0.42 -3.33 2.31
N PRO A 216 -1.16 -3.02 1.22
CA PRO A 216 -1.58 -1.66 0.90
C PRO A 216 -2.80 -1.18 1.70
N LEU A 217 -3.47 -2.08 2.41
CA LEU A 217 -4.73 -1.84 3.11
C LEU A 217 -4.60 -2.20 4.59
N VAL A 218 -5.48 -1.64 5.40
CA VAL A 218 -5.56 -1.90 6.84
C VAL A 218 -7.00 -2.18 7.22
N ILE A 219 -7.21 -3.20 8.03
CA ILE A 219 -8.52 -3.62 8.50
C ILE A 219 -9.10 -2.55 9.41
N SER A 220 -10.27 -2.04 9.04
CA SER A 220 -11.02 -1.04 9.80
C SER A 220 -12.42 -1.52 10.21
N GLY A 221 -12.89 -2.64 9.66
CA GLY A 221 -14.12 -3.26 10.10
C GLY A 221 -14.36 -4.65 9.50
N TYR A 222 -14.90 -5.54 10.32
CA TYR A 222 -15.08 -6.94 9.93
C TYR A 222 -16.22 -7.59 10.73
N TYR A 223 -16.57 -8.80 10.29
CA TYR A 223 -17.49 -9.71 10.93
C TYR A 223 -16.73 -10.91 11.47
N THR A 224 -17.21 -11.44 12.60
CA THR A 224 -16.70 -12.66 13.21
C THR A 224 -17.78 -13.74 13.29
N GLY A 225 -17.35 -14.99 13.27
CA GLY A 225 -18.21 -16.17 13.31
C GLY A 225 -17.57 -17.35 12.60
N GLY A 226 -18.35 -18.06 11.77
CA GLY A 226 -17.85 -19.12 10.89
C GLY A 226 -18.25 -18.91 9.44
N ARG A 227 -17.40 -19.37 8.51
CA ARG A 227 -17.65 -19.27 7.07
C ARG A 227 -17.30 -20.57 6.38
N ALA A 228 -18.23 -21.06 5.56
CA ALA A 228 -17.97 -22.07 4.55
C ALA A 228 -17.87 -21.38 3.19
N SER A 229 -16.79 -21.65 2.48
CA SER A 229 -16.53 -21.16 1.14
C SER A 229 -16.49 -22.35 0.18
N ALA A 230 -17.11 -22.21 -0.98
CA ALA A 230 -16.90 -23.16 -2.07
C ALA A 230 -16.57 -22.44 -3.37
N LEU A 231 -15.52 -22.92 -4.04
CA LEU A 231 -15.08 -22.46 -5.34
C LEU A 231 -15.47 -23.50 -6.39
N PHE A 232 -15.90 -23.02 -7.54
CA PHE A 232 -16.35 -23.84 -8.65
C PHE A 232 -15.56 -23.53 -9.91
N VAL A 233 -15.30 -24.56 -10.70
CA VAL A 233 -14.92 -24.44 -12.11
C VAL A 233 -15.86 -25.30 -12.94
N ALA A 234 -16.29 -24.77 -14.07
CA ALA A 234 -17.13 -25.47 -15.03
C ALA A 234 -16.65 -25.22 -16.46
N SER A 235 -17.07 -26.09 -17.37
CA SER A 235 -16.88 -25.93 -18.81
C SER A 235 -18.10 -25.27 -19.43
N SER A 236 -17.91 -24.22 -20.24
CA SER A 236 -18.94 -23.60 -21.06
C SER A 236 -18.53 -23.57 -22.54
N ASP A 237 -19.45 -23.98 -23.42
CA ASP A 237 -19.27 -23.95 -24.88
C ASP A 237 -19.48 -22.53 -25.46
N TYR A 238 -19.95 -21.56 -24.65
CA TYR A 238 -20.29 -20.21 -25.09
C TYR A 238 -19.48 -19.15 -24.34
N LYS A 239 -18.61 -18.44 -25.08
CA LYS A 239 -17.70 -17.43 -24.51
C LYS A 239 -18.16 -15.99 -24.67
N PHE A 240 -19.18 -15.71 -25.49
CA PHE A 240 -19.55 -14.33 -25.84
C PHE A 240 -20.82 -13.82 -25.12
N ASP A 241 -21.58 -14.71 -24.47
CA ASP A 241 -22.75 -14.36 -23.66
C ASP A 241 -22.41 -14.51 -22.17
N TYR A 242 -21.52 -13.62 -21.70
CA TYR A 242 -20.97 -13.66 -20.36
C TYR A 242 -22.06 -13.67 -19.27
N GLU A 243 -23.14 -12.91 -19.47
CA GLU A 243 -24.21 -12.78 -18.47
C GLU A 243 -25.08 -14.03 -18.37
N SER A 244 -25.46 -14.65 -19.50
CA SER A 244 -26.18 -15.94 -19.45
C SER A 244 -25.30 -17.02 -18.84
N THR A 245 -24.04 -17.12 -19.25
CA THR A 245 -23.14 -18.17 -18.75
C THR A 245 -22.87 -18.04 -17.26
N GLU A 246 -22.65 -16.82 -16.74
CA GLU A 246 -22.50 -16.60 -15.30
C GLU A 246 -23.79 -16.91 -14.53
N LYS A 247 -24.96 -16.57 -15.09
CA LYS A 247 -26.24 -16.91 -14.48
C LYS A 247 -26.45 -18.44 -14.41
N ASP A 248 -26.14 -19.15 -15.50
CA ASP A 248 -26.25 -20.62 -15.54
C ASP A 248 -25.35 -21.25 -14.47
N VAL A 249 -24.11 -20.77 -14.32
CA VAL A 249 -23.22 -21.23 -13.23
C VAL A 249 -23.79 -20.93 -11.85
N GLN A 250 -24.39 -19.75 -11.62
CA GLN A 250 -25.03 -19.42 -10.34
C GLN A 250 -26.22 -20.34 -10.03
N GLU A 251 -26.99 -20.76 -11.04
CA GLU A 251 -28.07 -21.74 -10.86
C GLU A 251 -27.52 -23.12 -10.46
N HIS A 252 -26.40 -23.56 -11.07
CA HIS A 252 -25.68 -24.77 -10.65
C HIS A 252 -25.16 -24.66 -9.21
N ILE A 253 -24.63 -23.51 -8.80
CA ILE A 253 -24.19 -23.26 -7.41
C ILE A 253 -25.39 -23.35 -6.45
N GLU A 254 -26.53 -22.73 -6.77
CA GLU A 254 -27.71 -22.76 -5.90
C GLU A 254 -28.28 -24.18 -5.68
N ALA A 255 -28.10 -25.05 -6.66
CA ALA A 255 -28.49 -26.45 -6.58
C ALA A 255 -27.45 -27.35 -5.88
N SER A 256 -26.21 -26.88 -5.69
CA SER A 256 -25.08 -27.67 -5.18
C SER A 256 -24.86 -27.58 -3.67
N PHE A 257 -25.69 -26.81 -2.95
CA PHE A 257 -25.67 -26.78 -1.49
C PHE A 257 -27.07 -26.66 -0.90
N SER A 258 -27.21 -27.15 0.33
CA SER A 258 -28.40 -26.98 1.16
C SER A 258 -28.03 -26.24 2.44
N TRP A 259 -28.87 -25.28 2.85
CA TRP A 259 -28.68 -24.54 4.09
C TRP A 259 -30.04 -24.29 4.75
N GLY A 260 -30.13 -24.56 6.05
CA GLY A 260 -31.30 -24.26 6.88
C GLY A 260 -31.87 -25.47 7.61
N LYS A 261 -33.14 -25.36 8.05
CA LYS A 261 -33.94 -26.48 8.56
C LYS A 261 -35.05 -26.78 7.56
N LYS A 262 -35.39 -28.06 7.41
CA LYS A 262 -36.46 -28.50 6.52
C LYS A 262 -37.75 -27.73 6.82
N GLY A 263 -38.28 -26.99 5.82
CA GLY A 263 -39.51 -26.20 5.93
C GLY A 263 -39.35 -24.70 6.26
N LEU A 264 -38.12 -24.19 6.38
CA LEU A 264 -37.84 -22.76 6.56
C LEU A 264 -37.10 -22.16 5.33
N PRO A 265 -37.25 -20.86 5.02
CA PRO A 265 -36.46 -20.19 3.98
C PRO A 265 -34.96 -20.34 4.25
N LYS A 266 -34.13 -20.55 3.21
CA LYS A 266 -32.67 -20.74 3.36
C LYS A 266 -32.04 -19.62 4.21
N ASP A 267 -32.41 -18.37 3.99
CA ASP A 267 -31.80 -17.22 4.68
C ASP A 267 -32.40 -16.89 6.05
N SER A 268 -33.35 -17.69 6.56
CA SER A 268 -34.05 -17.40 7.82
C SER A 268 -33.32 -17.91 9.07
N LEU A 269 -32.28 -18.72 8.90
CA LEU A 269 -31.55 -19.30 10.00
C LEU A 269 -30.32 -18.45 10.35
N SER A 270 -30.34 -17.81 11.51
CA SER A 270 -29.24 -17.02 12.06
C SER A 270 -28.44 -17.75 13.16
N SER A 271 -28.52 -19.07 13.22
CA SER A 271 -27.92 -19.88 14.29
C SER A 271 -27.20 -21.12 13.77
N ALA A 272 -26.24 -21.61 14.56
CA ALA A 272 -25.49 -22.86 14.34
C ALA A 272 -26.34 -24.15 14.44
N SER A 273 -27.67 -24.06 14.50
CA SER A 273 -28.57 -25.20 14.76
C SER A 273 -29.18 -25.83 13.49
N GLY A 274 -28.73 -25.40 12.31
CA GLY A 274 -29.21 -25.85 11.01
C GLY A 274 -28.48 -27.06 10.47
N ASN A 275 -28.78 -27.38 9.22
CA ASN A 275 -28.01 -28.29 8.39
C ASN A 275 -27.30 -27.49 7.30
N LEU A 276 -26.08 -27.92 6.98
CA LEU A 276 -25.29 -27.39 5.87
C LEU A 276 -24.65 -28.56 5.15
N ASP A 277 -25.00 -28.73 3.88
CA ASP A 277 -24.52 -29.83 3.07
C ASP A 277 -24.15 -29.32 1.67
N PHE A 278 -23.06 -29.85 1.11
CA PHE A 278 -22.65 -29.62 -0.27
C PHE A 278 -22.73 -30.92 -1.07
N GLY A 279 -23.28 -30.82 -2.28
CA GLY A 279 -23.53 -31.95 -3.16
C GLY A 279 -24.77 -31.70 -4.01
N LYS A 280 -25.04 -32.61 -4.94
CA LYS A 280 -26.23 -32.51 -5.80
C LYS A 280 -27.50 -32.78 -5.00
N ASN A 281 -28.29 -31.74 -4.74
CA ASN A 281 -29.61 -31.91 -4.13
C ASN A 281 -30.56 -32.56 -5.15
N THR A 282 -30.94 -33.81 -4.91
CA THR A 282 -31.83 -34.63 -5.76
C THR A 282 -33.24 -34.06 -6.00
N GLY A 283 -33.58 -32.92 -5.39
CA GLY A 283 -34.87 -32.22 -5.54
C GLY A 283 -34.86 -30.97 -6.42
N ASN A 284 -33.68 -30.41 -6.76
CA ASN A 284 -33.58 -29.30 -7.68
C ASN A 284 -33.23 -29.84 -9.06
N ASN A 285 -34.25 -29.97 -9.92
CA ASN A 285 -34.04 -30.17 -11.34
C ASN A 285 -33.30 -28.94 -11.89
N ILE A 286 -31.97 -28.99 -11.91
CA ILE A 286 -31.20 -28.12 -12.79
C ILE A 286 -31.73 -28.44 -14.17
N SER A 287 -32.46 -27.51 -14.78
CA SER A 287 -32.82 -27.64 -16.17
C SER A 287 -31.51 -27.84 -16.91
N ASN A 288 -31.41 -28.90 -17.72
CA ASN A 288 -30.25 -29.10 -18.59
C ASN A 288 -30.21 -27.94 -19.61
N THR A 289 -29.83 -26.74 -19.17
CA THR A 289 -29.38 -25.70 -20.07
C THR A 289 -28.07 -26.26 -20.60
N ASN A 290 -28.06 -26.66 -21.87
CA ASN A 290 -26.96 -27.39 -22.52
C ASN A 290 -25.61 -26.63 -22.58
N LYS A 291 -25.46 -25.56 -21.79
CA LYS A 291 -24.38 -24.58 -21.85
C LYS A 291 -23.29 -24.78 -20.79
N VAL A 292 -23.58 -25.35 -19.61
CA VAL A 292 -22.60 -25.57 -18.53
C VAL A 292 -22.45 -27.06 -18.24
N LYS A 293 -21.20 -27.56 -18.21
CA LYS A 293 -20.85 -28.97 -18.03
C LYS A 293 -19.63 -29.12 -17.11
N ASP A 294 -19.35 -30.35 -16.69
CA ASP A 294 -18.11 -30.71 -15.97
C ASP A 294 -17.84 -29.84 -14.73
N VAL A 295 -18.86 -29.62 -13.92
CA VAL A 295 -18.78 -28.76 -12.73
C VAL A 295 -17.98 -29.46 -11.63
N HIS A 296 -16.88 -28.84 -11.22
CA HIS A 296 -16.05 -29.26 -10.10
C HIS A 296 -16.12 -28.23 -8.97
N CYS A 297 -15.99 -28.70 -7.74
CA CYS A 297 -16.14 -27.92 -6.52
C CYS A 297 -14.96 -28.19 -5.58
N TYR A 298 -14.48 -27.14 -4.93
CA TYR A 298 -13.54 -27.15 -3.81
C TYR A 298 -14.21 -26.46 -2.63
N ILE A 299 -14.14 -27.04 -1.43
CA ILE A 299 -14.75 -26.50 -0.22
C ILE A 299 -13.67 -26.23 0.82
N HIS A 300 -13.80 -25.09 1.50
CA HIS A 300 -12.96 -24.68 2.61
C HIS A 300 -13.78 -24.00 3.71
N THR A 301 -13.50 -24.30 4.98
CA THR A 301 -14.15 -23.65 6.12
C THR A 301 -13.17 -22.91 7.01
N ILE A 302 -13.58 -21.75 7.52
CA ILE A 302 -12.88 -21.01 8.57
C ILE A 302 -13.77 -20.77 9.79
N GLY A 303 -13.14 -20.78 10.98
CA GLY A 303 -13.84 -20.86 12.25
C GLY A 303 -14.42 -22.26 12.51
N GLY A 304 -15.03 -22.45 13.67
CA GLY A 304 -15.46 -23.75 14.13
C GLY A 304 -14.29 -24.64 14.56
N LEU A 305 -14.58 -25.89 14.93
CA LEU A 305 -13.56 -26.90 15.19
C LEU A 305 -13.38 -27.81 13.97
N GLY A 306 -12.12 -28.14 13.68
CA GLY A 306 -11.75 -29.05 12.60
C GLY A 306 -11.98 -28.45 11.22
N THR A 307 -11.08 -27.56 10.78
CA THR A 307 -11.05 -27.01 9.42
C THR A 307 -11.29 -28.10 8.38
N ILE A 308 -12.33 -27.92 7.57
CA ILE A 308 -12.66 -28.80 6.46
C ILE A 308 -12.10 -28.15 5.19
N GLU A 309 -11.30 -28.92 4.46
CA GLU A 309 -10.73 -28.54 3.17
C GLU A 309 -10.74 -29.78 2.26
N THR A 310 -11.30 -29.66 1.05
CA THR A 310 -11.45 -30.78 0.10
C THR A 310 -10.46 -30.69 -1.05
N SER A 311 -10.26 -31.79 -1.78
CA SER A 311 -9.81 -31.72 -3.17
C SER A 311 -10.88 -31.07 -4.05
N ALA A 312 -10.47 -30.57 -5.22
CA ALA A 312 -11.41 -30.22 -6.28
C ALA A 312 -12.01 -31.48 -6.90
N GLU A 313 -13.32 -31.67 -6.77
CA GLU A 313 -14.02 -32.90 -7.22
C GLU A 313 -15.29 -32.56 -7.98
N SER A 314 -15.73 -33.48 -8.85
CA SER A 314 -16.99 -33.31 -9.58
C SER A 314 -18.17 -33.22 -8.61
N ILE A 315 -19.05 -32.24 -8.81
CA ILE A 315 -20.21 -32.05 -7.94
C ILE A 315 -21.18 -33.24 -7.96
N GLU A 316 -21.17 -34.02 -9.06
CA GLU A 316 -21.97 -35.24 -9.19
C GLU A 316 -21.55 -36.34 -8.20
N ASN A 317 -20.29 -36.30 -7.76
CA ASN A 317 -19.72 -37.27 -6.81
C ASN A 317 -19.61 -36.71 -5.38
N MET A 318 -19.94 -35.43 -5.19
CA MET A 318 -19.74 -34.74 -3.92
C MET A 318 -20.93 -34.93 -2.98
N ASN A 319 -20.65 -35.35 -1.75
CA ASN A 319 -21.61 -35.43 -0.65
C ASN A 319 -20.91 -35.09 0.67
N ILE A 320 -20.81 -33.80 0.98
CA ILE A 320 -20.09 -33.27 2.14
C ILE A 320 -21.09 -32.68 3.13
N ASP A 321 -21.23 -33.31 4.29
CA ASP A 321 -22.03 -32.82 5.42
C ASP A 321 -21.16 -31.92 6.33
N LEU A 322 -21.42 -30.62 6.30
CA LEU A 322 -20.78 -29.62 7.17
C LEU A 322 -21.62 -29.32 8.42
N THR A 323 -22.73 -30.01 8.64
CA THR A 323 -23.59 -29.84 9.83
C THR A 323 -22.83 -30.07 11.14
N PRO A 324 -21.94 -31.09 11.27
CA PRO A 324 -21.13 -31.25 12.47
C PRO A 324 -20.24 -30.04 12.73
N TRP A 325 -19.57 -29.51 11.69
CA TRP A 325 -18.76 -28.30 11.77
C TRP A 325 -19.60 -27.09 12.17
N LEU A 326 -20.75 -26.88 11.52
CA LEU A 326 -21.66 -25.76 11.80
C LEU A 326 -22.05 -25.72 13.27
N ARG A 327 -22.35 -26.87 13.89
CA ARG A 327 -22.74 -26.94 15.32
C ARG A 327 -21.65 -26.45 16.27
N THR A 328 -20.37 -26.59 15.89
CA THR A 328 -19.24 -26.12 16.70
C THR A 328 -19.19 -24.60 16.83
N LEU A 329 -19.83 -23.86 15.91
CA LEU A 329 -19.94 -22.41 15.94
C LEU A 329 -20.93 -21.89 16.99
N SER A 330 -21.64 -22.77 17.70
CA SER A 330 -22.40 -22.38 18.89
C SER A 330 -21.51 -21.89 20.03
N ASP A 331 -20.24 -22.30 20.03
CA ASP A 331 -19.21 -21.79 20.94
C ASP A 331 -18.45 -20.62 20.31
N GLN A 332 -18.49 -19.47 21.00
CA GLN A 332 -17.84 -18.23 20.56
C GLN A 332 -16.32 -18.33 20.54
N SER A 333 -15.71 -19.24 21.31
CA SER A 333 -14.24 -19.42 21.26
C SER A 333 -13.77 -19.98 19.91
N ASN A 334 -14.68 -20.54 19.12
CA ASN A 334 -14.39 -21.09 17.80
C ASN A 334 -14.61 -20.07 16.67
N HIS A 335 -14.97 -18.83 16.99
CA HIS A 335 -15.20 -17.80 15.98
C HIS A 335 -13.87 -17.20 15.51
N VAL A 336 -13.83 -16.79 14.25
CA VAL A 336 -12.70 -16.07 13.64
C VAL A 336 -13.23 -14.89 12.82
N MET A 337 -12.35 -14.06 12.26
CA MET A 337 -12.74 -13.09 11.22
C MET A 337 -13.15 -13.83 9.94
N ILE A 338 -14.36 -13.54 9.44
CA ILE A 338 -14.98 -14.27 8.32
C ILE A 338 -15.40 -13.39 7.14
N GLY A 339 -15.33 -12.08 7.30
CA GLY A 339 -15.73 -11.12 6.26
C GLY A 339 -15.40 -9.70 6.64
N LEU A 340 -15.22 -8.86 5.63
CA LEU A 340 -15.05 -7.42 5.81
C LEU A 340 -16.40 -6.72 5.78
N ARG A 341 -16.49 -5.57 6.45
CA ARG A 341 -17.67 -4.69 6.33
C ARG A 341 -17.72 -4.05 4.95
N GLU A 342 -18.94 -3.87 4.44
CA GLU A 342 -19.21 -3.16 3.19
C GLU A 342 -19.35 -1.65 3.40
N ASN A 343 -19.72 -0.92 2.35
CA ASN A 343 -19.90 0.53 2.30
C ASN A 343 -18.67 1.35 2.70
N GLY A 344 -17.47 0.84 2.38
CA GLY A 344 -16.20 1.49 2.65
C GLY A 344 -15.80 1.48 4.12
N GLU A 345 -16.36 0.55 4.92
CA GLU A 345 -16.09 0.43 6.35
C GLU A 345 -15.22 -0.77 6.71
N GLY A 346 -14.82 -1.56 5.70
CA GLY A 346 -14.04 -2.77 5.90
C GLY A 346 -12.54 -2.49 5.95
N LEU A 347 -12.05 -1.75 4.97
CA LEU A 347 -10.64 -1.49 4.76
C LEU A 347 -10.38 0.01 4.54
N ILE A 348 -9.27 0.50 5.08
CA ILE A 348 -8.72 1.82 4.73
C ILE A 348 -7.37 1.63 4.04
N GLY A 349 -6.96 2.62 3.25
CA GLY A 349 -5.61 2.63 2.68
C GLY A 349 -4.53 2.81 3.75
N LEU A 350 -3.41 2.09 3.64
CA LEU A 350 -2.27 2.26 4.55
C LEU A 350 -1.80 3.72 4.64
N SER A 351 -1.81 4.44 3.50
CA SER A 351 -1.43 5.85 3.43
C SER A 351 -2.32 6.79 4.25
N GLU A 352 -3.54 6.38 4.63
CA GLU A 352 -4.41 7.17 5.51
C GLU A 352 -3.86 7.27 6.93
N LEU A 353 -2.98 6.33 7.33
CA LEU A 353 -2.36 6.22 8.64
C LEU A 353 -0.92 6.76 8.71
N VAL A 354 -0.46 7.40 7.64
CA VAL A 354 0.85 8.04 7.56
C VAL A 354 0.66 9.57 7.71
N LEU A 355 1.67 10.35 8.09
CA LEU A 355 1.58 11.82 8.12
C LEU A 355 2.36 12.46 6.97
N GLU A 356 3.47 11.84 6.63
CA GLU A 356 4.49 12.25 5.67
C GLU A 356 3.91 12.21 4.25
N MET A 357 3.84 13.36 3.59
CA MET A 357 3.22 13.49 2.28
C MET A 357 3.93 12.68 1.19
N ASN A 358 5.26 12.61 1.25
CA ASN A 358 6.06 11.82 0.32
C ASN A 358 5.84 10.32 0.53
N PHE A 359 5.80 9.84 1.78
CA PHE A 359 5.52 8.43 2.06
C PHE A 359 4.10 8.04 1.64
N LYS A 360 3.10 8.90 1.91
CA LYS A 360 1.72 8.69 1.42
C LYS A 360 1.66 8.48 -0.07
N GLN A 361 2.27 9.40 -0.83
CA GLN A 361 2.24 9.29 -2.27
C GLN A 361 3.04 8.07 -2.75
N ARG A 362 4.19 7.79 -2.14
CA ARG A 362 5.00 6.64 -2.50
C ARG A 362 4.27 5.32 -2.28
N ILE A 363 3.54 5.18 -1.18
CA ILE A 363 2.67 4.02 -0.93
C ILE A 363 1.65 3.86 -2.06
N GLN A 364 1.01 4.96 -2.48
CA GLN A 364 0.05 4.95 -3.59
C GLN A 364 0.70 4.60 -4.93
N ASP A 365 1.79 5.26 -5.28
CA ASP A 365 2.47 5.08 -6.56
C ASP A 365 3.06 3.67 -6.67
N THR A 366 3.60 3.11 -5.59
CA THR A 366 4.07 1.72 -5.57
C THR A 366 2.91 0.74 -5.67
N HIS A 367 1.82 0.96 -4.92
CA HIS A 367 0.62 0.13 -5.02
C HIS A 367 0.02 0.12 -6.44
N MET A 368 0.00 1.28 -7.11
CA MET A 368 -0.51 1.43 -8.48
C MET A 368 0.48 0.96 -9.56
N GLY A 369 1.72 0.63 -9.18
CA GLY A 369 2.77 0.19 -10.12
C GLY A 369 3.40 1.32 -10.93
N PHE A 370 3.28 2.58 -10.48
CA PHE A 370 3.95 3.73 -11.10
C PHE A 370 5.41 3.86 -10.67
N THR A 371 5.78 3.28 -9.53
CA THR A 371 7.17 3.17 -9.06
C THR A 371 7.38 1.84 -8.35
N SER A 372 8.62 1.38 -8.25
CA SER A 372 8.93 0.07 -7.68
C SER A 372 10.23 0.09 -6.87
N ASN A 373 10.63 1.22 -6.28
CA ASN A 373 11.90 1.31 -5.54
C ASN A 373 12.00 0.18 -4.50
N ILE A 374 12.87 -0.79 -4.78
CA ILE A 374 13.08 -1.99 -3.96
C ILE A 374 14.11 -1.70 -2.87
N GLU A 375 14.92 -0.65 -3.04
CA GLU A 375 16.01 -0.27 -2.14
C GLU A 375 15.96 1.22 -1.81
N MET A 376 16.51 1.59 -0.66
CA MET A 376 16.81 3.00 -0.36
C MET A 376 18.08 3.41 -1.09
N THR A 377 18.11 4.67 -1.53
CA THR A 377 19.22 5.24 -2.27
C THR A 377 19.98 6.26 -1.44
N GLU A 378 21.21 6.57 -1.85
CA GLU A 378 21.95 7.70 -1.32
C GLU A 378 21.16 9.01 -1.54
N PRO A 379 20.94 9.83 -0.50
CA PRO A 379 20.31 11.13 -0.67
C PRO A 379 21.32 12.18 -1.16
N PHE A 380 20.87 13.06 -2.04
CA PHE A 380 21.68 14.14 -2.63
C PHE A 380 20.81 15.35 -3.01
N ILE A 381 21.44 16.50 -3.19
CA ILE A 381 20.79 17.68 -3.78
C ILE A 381 21.17 17.78 -5.26
N GLU A 382 20.17 17.85 -6.12
CA GLU A 382 20.36 18.13 -7.54
C GLU A 382 19.74 19.47 -7.90
N ILE A 383 20.56 20.40 -8.39
CA ILE A 383 20.11 21.71 -8.85
C ILE A 383 19.68 21.57 -10.30
N VAL A 384 18.42 21.87 -10.59
CA VAL A 384 17.79 21.65 -11.89
C VAL A 384 16.93 22.86 -12.31
N LYS A 385 16.43 22.81 -13.55
CA LYS A 385 15.40 23.74 -14.01
C LYS A 385 14.01 23.28 -13.53
N VAL A 386 13.25 24.16 -12.89
CA VAL A 386 11.88 23.87 -12.43
C VAL A 386 10.89 24.76 -13.18
N PHE A 387 9.88 24.15 -13.80
CA PHE A 387 8.89 24.86 -14.60
C PHE A 387 8.07 25.82 -13.72
N VAL A 388 7.93 27.07 -14.19
CA VAL A 388 7.15 28.12 -13.52
C VAL A 388 5.87 28.40 -14.30
N ARG A 389 6.00 28.81 -15.56
CA ARG A 389 4.89 29.21 -16.44
C ARG A 389 5.28 29.21 -17.91
N ASN A 390 4.30 29.38 -18.80
CA ASN A 390 4.56 29.73 -20.19
C ASN A 390 4.57 31.26 -20.35
N SER A 391 5.44 31.78 -21.22
CA SER A 391 5.37 33.16 -21.67
C SER A 391 4.12 33.40 -22.54
N SER A 392 3.86 34.66 -22.89
CA SER A 392 2.80 35.02 -23.85
C SER A 392 2.99 34.39 -25.24
N SER A 393 4.22 34.03 -25.61
CA SER A 393 4.53 33.33 -26.87
C SER A 393 4.49 31.80 -26.76
N GLY A 394 4.10 31.25 -25.60
CA GLY A 394 4.07 29.82 -25.34
C GLY A 394 5.41 29.18 -24.98
N GLU A 395 6.47 29.98 -24.77
CA GLU A 395 7.78 29.48 -24.35
C GLU A 395 7.74 29.03 -22.88
N LYS A 396 8.27 27.85 -22.56
CA LYS A 396 8.35 27.36 -21.17
C LYS A 396 9.44 28.13 -20.41
N LEU A 397 9.06 28.71 -19.28
CA LEU A 397 9.94 29.49 -18.42
C LEU A 397 10.23 28.73 -17.13
N TYR A 398 11.50 28.75 -16.71
CA TYR A 398 12.00 27.94 -15.60
C TYR A 398 12.68 28.81 -14.55
N GLU A 399 12.55 28.42 -13.29
CA GLU A 399 13.49 28.80 -12.23
C GLU A 399 14.62 27.75 -12.13
N ILE A 400 15.67 28.08 -11.38
CA ILE A 400 16.74 27.15 -11.03
C ILE A 400 16.65 26.93 -9.54
N ALA A 401 16.41 25.69 -9.13
CA ALA A 401 16.14 25.36 -7.74
C ALA A 401 16.89 24.09 -7.31
N PRO A 402 17.32 24.01 -6.03
CA PRO A 402 17.79 22.77 -5.44
C PRO A 402 16.64 21.79 -5.24
N VAL A 403 16.89 20.53 -5.54
CA VAL A 403 15.96 19.42 -5.33
C VAL A 403 16.63 18.40 -4.43
N LEU A 404 16.12 18.25 -3.22
CA LEU A 404 16.55 17.19 -2.30
C LEU A 404 15.94 15.87 -2.78
N ASN A 405 16.79 14.92 -3.17
CA ASN A 405 16.39 13.55 -3.45
C ASN A 405 16.54 12.76 -2.15
N THR A 406 15.42 12.23 -1.63
CA THR A 406 15.40 11.50 -0.34
C THR A 406 15.97 10.09 -0.48
N ARG A 407 16.16 9.41 0.65
CA ARG A 407 16.53 7.98 0.69
C ARG A 407 15.53 7.10 -0.02
N GLN A 408 14.24 7.46 0.04
CA GLN A 408 13.19 6.75 -0.66
C GLN A 408 13.21 7.07 -2.18
N GLY A 409 13.96 8.09 -2.61
CA GLY A 409 14.03 8.57 -3.99
C GLY A 409 12.94 9.60 -4.32
N ASP A 410 12.38 10.28 -3.32
CA ASP A 410 11.41 11.36 -3.53
C ASP A 410 12.13 12.65 -3.93
N GLN A 411 11.54 13.42 -4.84
CA GLN A 411 12.11 14.69 -5.28
C GLN A 411 11.42 15.87 -4.57
N ILE A 412 12.13 16.50 -3.64
CA ILE A 412 11.63 17.63 -2.84
C ILE A 412 12.26 18.93 -3.36
N ILE A 413 11.48 19.74 -4.06
CA ILE A 413 11.91 21.01 -4.63
C ILE A 413 11.93 22.06 -3.52
N LEU A 414 13.12 22.62 -3.25
CA LEU A 414 13.37 23.64 -2.24
C LEU A 414 13.52 25.02 -2.91
N SER A 415 12.48 25.45 -3.63
CA SER A 415 12.44 26.76 -4.30
C SER A 415 12.52 27.90 -3.27
N ASP A 416 13.10 29.04 -3.65
CA ASP A 416 13.13 30.24 -2.82
C ASP A 416 11.74 30.94 -2.73
N GLY A 417 10.79 30.50 -3.55
CA GLY A 417 9.42 31.01 -3.60
C GLY A 417 9.28 32.38 -4.28
N LYS A 418 10.30 32.87 -4.98
CA LYS A 418 10.29 34.19 -5.66
C LYS A 418 10.01 34.09 -7.16
N SER A 419 10.08 32.90 -7.73
CA SER A 419 9.95 32.66 -9.18
C SER A 419 8.63 33.14 -9.80
N SER A 420 7.54 33.16 -9.04
CA SER A 420 6.25 33.69 -9.51
C SER A 420 6.24 35.20 -9.73
N GLN A 421 7.16 35.95 -9.10
CA GLN A 421 7.28 37.40 -9.22
C GLN A 421 8.38 37.83 -10.20
N ALA A 422 9.24 36.90 -10.63
CA ALA A 422 10.31 37.15 -11.59
C ALA A 422 9.75 37.52 -12.97
N SER A 423 10.46 38.36 -13.72
CA SER A 423 10.07 38.72 -15.09
C SER A 423 10.29 37.57 -16.09
N ASP A 424 9.56 37.57 -17.21
CA ASP A 424 9.76 36.55 -18.26
C ASP A 424 11.18 36.57 -18.82
N ALA A 425 11.80 37.74 -18.96
CA ALA A 425 13.18 37.89 -19.40
C ALA A 425 14.17 37.24 -18.44
N GLU A 426 13.95 37.40 -17.12
CA GLU A 426 14.77 36.78 -16.09
C GLU A 426 14.65 35.25 -16.11
N LEU A 427 13.43 34.73 -16.17
CA LEU A 427 13.22 33.27 -16.21
C LEU A 427 13.75 32.66 -17.51
N LYS A 428 13.64 33.38 -18.63
CA LYS A 428 14.21 32.94 -19.91
C LYS A 428 15.74 32.87 -19.86
N ALA A 429 16.39 33.77 -19.15
CA ALA A 429 17.84 33.76 -18.99
C ALA A 429 18.36 32.50 -18.28
N ASN A 430 17.53 31.83 -17.46
CA ASN A 430 17.88 30.57 -16.78
C ASN A 430 18.08 29.38 -17.75
N SER A 431 17.66 29.51 -19.01
CA SER A 431 17.95 28.52 -20.06
C SER A 431 19.40 28.60 -20.57
N SER A 432 20.11 29.70 -20.32
CA SER A 432 21.54 29.82 -20.62
C SER A 432 22.37 29.02 -19.62
N TYR A 433 23.34 28.26 -20.13
CA TYR A 433 24.27 27.49 -19.29
C TYR A 433 25.03 28.37 -18.31
N ASP A 434 25.48 29.56 -18.72
CA ASP A 434 26.26 30.45 -17.84
C ASP A 434 25.42 30.97 -16.68
N THR A 435 24.18 31.40 -16.94
CA THR A 435 23.22 31.80 -15.90
C THR A 435 22.90 30.63 -14.99
N PHE A 436 22.70 29.43 -15.57
CA PHE A 436 22.42 28.22 -14.83
C PHE A 436 23.54 27.88 -13.85
N MET A 437 24.78 27.87 -14.31
CA MET A 437 25.93 27.57 -13.46
C MET A 437 26.20 28.64 -12.41
N ALA A 438 26.02 29.92 -12.75
CA ALA A 438 26.18 31.01 -11.78
C ALA A 438 25.17 30.87 -10.62
N LYS A 439 23.89 30.65 -10.92
CA LYS A 439 22.87 30.43 -9.89
C LYS A 439 23.08 29.13 -9.12
N SER A 440 23.53 28.07 -9.79
CA SER A 440 23.81 26.78 -9.13
C SER A 440 24.91 26.91 -8.07
N LYS A 441 25.98 27.67 -8.34
CA LYS A 441 27.04 27.91 -7.33
C LYS A 441 26.52 28.64 -6.11
N ILE A 442 25.70 29.68 -6.30
CA ILE A 442 25.08 30.43 -5.19
C ILE A 442 24.20 29.50 -4.34
N ILE A 443 23.41 28.65 -4.99
CA ILE A 443 22.56 27.67 -4.30
C ILE A 443 23.44 26.65 -3.53
N THR A 444 24.53 26.16 -4.13
CA THR A 444 25.48 25.27 -3.44
C THR A 444 26.10 25.94 -2.21
N ASP A 445 26.56 27.19 -2.33
CA ASP A 445 27.13 27.95 -1.21
C ASP A 445 26.12 28.17 -0.08
N GLU A 446 24.82 28.25 -0.40
CA GLU A 446 23.76 28.34 0.60
C GLU A 446 23.48 26.99 1.27
N LYS A 447 23.27 25.93 0.47
CA LYS A 447 22.85 24.62 0.97
C LYS A 447 23.98 23.83 1.64
N SER A 448 25.22 24.02 1.23
CA SER A 448 26.41 23.42 1.88
C SER A 448 26.54 23.74 3.37
N LYS A 449 25.92 24.84 3.83
CA LYS A 449 25.88 25.22 5.26
C LYS A 449 25.05 24.26 6.12
N TYR A 450 24.11 23.53 5.51
CA TYR A 450 23.14 22.69 6.21
C TYR A 450 23.24 21.21 5.81
N TYR A 451 23.74 20.92 4.61
CA TYR A 451 23.81 19.58 4.03
C TYR A 451 25.24 19.26 3.63
N GLN A 452 25.74 18.11 4.09
CA GLN A 452 27.05 17.56 3.72
C GLN A 452 26.95 16.38 2.72
N CYS A 453 25.75 16.09 2.19
CA CYS A 453 25.59 15.16 1.08
C CYS A 453 26.10 15.76 -0.25
N GLU A 454 26.12 14.94 -1.31
CA GLU A 454 26.49 15.42 -2.65
C GLU A 454 25.54 16.54 -3.11
N ILE A 455 26.12 17.61 -3.68
CA ILE A 455 25.36 18.63 -4.41
C ILE A 455 25.88 18.65 -5.85
N LYS A 456 24.98 18.35 -6.80
CA LYS A 456 25.27 18.38 -8.24
C LYS A 456 24.31 19.28 -8.98
N ALA A 457 24.72 19.78 -10.13
CA ALA A 457 23.88 20.58 -11.03
C ALA A 457 23.65 19.83 -12.34
N ASN A 458 22.41 19.82 -12.82
CA ASN A 458 22.02 19.16 -14.07
C ASN A 458 21.28 20.13 -14.99
N SER A 459 22.00 20.67 -15.98
CA SER A 459 21.47 21.71 -16.87
C SER A 459 20.45 21.18 -17.89
N ASN A 460 20.34 19.86 -18.06
CA ASN A 460 19.41 19.25 -19.01
C ASN A 460 18.12 18.75 -18.32
N LYS A 461 18.16 18.50 -17.02
CA LYS A 461 16.99 18.04 -16.27
C LYS A 461 16.01 19.19 -16.05
N THR A 462 14.74 18.89 -16.27
CA THR A 462 13.63 19.78 -15.97
C THR A 462 12.62 19.05 -15.10
N LEU A 463 12.05 19.73 -14.12
CA LEU A 463 10.93 19.24 -13.32
C LEU A 463 9.72 20.13 -13.51
N ASN A 464 8.53 19.53 -13.44
CA ASN A 464 7.29 20.28 -13.50
C ASN A 464 6.43 19.97 -12.25
N PRO A 465 6.34 20.90 -11.29
CA PRO A 465 5.59 20.70 -10.06
C PRO A 465 4.06 20.80 -10.22
N ILE A 466 3.59 21.26 -11.38
CA ILE A 466 2.15 21.36 -11.69
C ILE A 466 1.60 19.99 -12.07
N ILE A 467 2.27 19.30 -13.01
CA ILE A 467 1.86 17.96 -13.46
C ILE A 467 2.45 16.84 -12.58
N ARG A 468 3.55 17.12 -11.86
CA ARG A 468 4.23 16.18 -10.94
C ARG A 468 4.65 14.86 -11.58
N ILE A 469 5.18 14.92 -12.80
CA ILE A 469 5.73 13.77 -13.53
C ILE A 469 7.18 14.10 -13.89
N PRO A 470 8.19 13.39 -13.34
CA PRO A 470 8.09 12.40 -12.25
C PRO A 470 7.58 13.04 -10.94
N PHE A 471 7.12 12.22 -9.98
CA PHE A 471 6.58 12.70 -8.71
C PHE A 471 7.59 13.63 -8.01
N ASN A 472 7.11 14.81 -7.64
CA ASN A 472 7.88 15.79 -6.91
C ASN A 472 6.95 16.63 -6.00
N ILE A 473 7.53 17.12 -4.90
CA ILE A 473 6.84 17.97 -3.93
C ILE A 473 7.55 19.32 -3.90
N ASN A 474 6.80 20.40 -4.14
CA ASN A 474 7.34 21.76 -4.05
C ASN A 474 7.08 22.39 -2.68
N LEU A 475 8.16 22.87 -2.05
CA LEU A 475 8.16 23.58 -0.76
C LEU A 475 8.70 25.02 -0.94
N PRO A 476 7.93 25.93 -1.56
CA PRO A 476 8.40 27.26 -1.90
C PRO A 476 8.68 28.13 -0.67
N GLY A 477 9.90 28.68 -0.61
CA GLY A 477 10.38 29.57 0.44
C GLY A 477 10.71 28.88 1.75
N LEU A 478 10.94 27.55 1.74
CA LEU A 478 11.52 26.85 2.89
C LEU A 478 12.91 27.42 3.19
N SER A 479 13.19 27.71 4.46
CA SER A 479 14.46 28.28 4.89
C SER A 479 15.00 27.53 6.11
N GLU A 480 16.16 26.89 5.96
CA GLU A 480 16.79 26.07 7.00
C GLU A 480 17.21 26.89 8.25
N SER A 481 17.40 28.21 8.10
CA SER A 481 17.80 29.10 9.20
C SER A 481 16.66 29.47 10.15
N ASN A 482 15.40 29.26 9.76
CA ASN A 482 14.22 29.71 10.51
C ASN A 482 13.35 28.54 10.99
N MET A 483 13.98 27.46 11.43
CA MET A 483 13.29 26.24 11.87
C MET A 483 13.38 26.03 13.38
N TYR A 484 12.43 25.26 13.90
CA TYR A 484 12.47 24.70 15.25
C TYR A 484 12.42 23.18 15.17
N LYS A 485 12.84 22.49 16.23
CA LYS A 485 12.69 21.04 16.32
C LYS A 485 11.86 20.61 17.53
N PHE A 486 11.16 19.50 17.37
CA PHE A 486 10.31 18.89 18.40
C PHE A 486 10.38 17.37 18.27
N LYS A 487 10.63 16.67 19.37
CA LYS A 487 10.55 15.21 19.42
C LYS A 487 9.19 14.79 19.97
N ASN A 488 8.46 13.97 19.21
CA ASN A 488 7.20 13.43 19.69
C ASN A 488 7.46 12.35 20.75
N PRO A 489 6.95 12.52 21.98
CA PRO A 489 7.22 11.61 23.09
C PRO A 489 6.57 10.22 22.92
N ASN A 490 5.54 10.09 22.07
CA ASN A 490 4.81 8.83 21.87
C ASN A 490 5.41 7.94 20.77
N THR A 491 6.18 8.55 19.86
CA THR A 491 6.63 7.90 18.62
C THR A 491 8.14 7.95 18.44
N ASN A 492 8.91 8.68 19.24
CA ASN A 492 10.36 8.81 19.02
C ASN A 492 10.72 9.41 17.64
N ILE A 493 9.79 10.13 17.01
CA ILE A 493 10.00 10.87 15.75
C ILE A 493 10.37 12.31 16.06
N TRP A 494 11.43 12.80 15.42
CA TRP A 494 11.75 14.21 15.37
C TRP A 494 11.00 14.90 14.24
N TYR A 495 10.51 16.10 14.51
CA TYR A 495 9.97 17.03 13.53
C TYR A 495 10.78 18.31 13.53
N ILE A 496 11.35 18.68 12.39
CA ILE A 496 12.04 19.96 12.18
C ILE A 496 11.12 20.80 11.32
N TYR A 497 10.57 21.88 11.87
CA TYR A 497 9.46 22.59 11.27
C TYR A 497 9.69 24.10 11.15
N ASP A 498 9.20 24.66 10.03
CA ASP A 498 9.10 26.09 9.77
C ASP A 498 7.72 26.59 10.23
N PRO A 499 7.62 27.42 11.28
CA PRO A 499 6.33 27.85 11.82
C PRO A 499 5.58 28.85 10.92
N VAL A 500 6.28 29.49 9.98
CA VAL A 500 5.71 30.49 9.08
C VAL A 500 5.19 29.83 7.81
N LYS A 501 6.03 29.02 7.15
CA LYS A 501 5.68 28.32 5.91
C LYS A 501 4.85 27.07 6.15
N ARG A 502 4.87 26.55 7.38
CA ARG A 502 4.19 25.32 7.81
C ARG A 502 4.68 24.09 7.03
N TYR A 503 5.99 23.97 6.90
CA TYR A 503 6.65 22.78 6.37
C TYR A 503 7.41 22.09 7.48
N ALA A 504 7.54 20.77 7.41
CA ALA A 504 8.34 20.02 8.36
C ALA A 504 9.08 18.87 7.68
N TYR A 505 10.31 18.62 8.11
CA TYR A 505 10.96 17.33 7.96
C TYR A 505 10.65 16.45 9.16
N SER A 506 10.60 15.14 8.95
CA SER A 506 10.42 14.15 10.00
C SER A 506 11.41 13.00 9.83
N PHE A 507 11.89 12.46 10.95
CA PHE A 507 12.74 11.27 10.95
C PHE A 507 12.62 10.51 12.28
N TYR A 508 12.74 9.19 12.22
CA TYR A 508 12.80 8.34 13.40
C TYR A 508 14.15 8.49 14.12
N ASP A 509 14.13 8.63 15.45
CA ASP A 509 15.35 8.79 16.24
C ASP A 509 16.02 7.44 16.52
N ILE A 510 17.04 7.10 15.72
CA ILE A 510 17.87 5.91 15.88
C ILE A 510 19.35 6.27 15.72
N ASP A 511 19.95 6.73 16.82
CA ASP A 511 21.36 7.10 16.93
C ASP A 511 21.81 8.12 15.87
N ASN A 512 20.96 9.12 15.56
CA ASN A 512 21.20 10.13 14.51
C ASN A 512 21.44 9.59 13.09
N PHE A 513 21.18 8.30 12.85
CA PHE A 513 21.45 7.64 11.58
C PHE A 513 20.82 8.36 10.38
N ILE A 514 19.52 8.70 10.46
CA ILE A 514 18.80 9.31 9.34
C ILE A 514 19.40 10.67 8.98
N PRO A 515 19.49 11.65 9.91
CA PRO A 515 20.26 12.89 9.71
C PRO A 515 21.67 12.71 9.12
N GLU A 516 22.40 11.69 9.57
CA GLU A 516 23.75 11.39 9.09
C GLU A 516 23.76 11.03 7.59
N THR A 517 22.79 10.24 7.11
CA THR A 517 22.71 9.92 5.67
C THR A 517 22.62 11.16 4.78
N TYR A 518 21.98 12.23 5.27
CA TYR A 518 21.85 13.50 4.55
C TYR A 518 22.98 14.50 4.86
N GLY A 519 23.86 14.18 5.81
CA GLY A 519 24.87 15.11 6.29
C GLY A 519 24.28 16.34 7.00
N MET A 520 23.17 16.16 7.72
CA MET A 520 22.45 17.24 8.41
C MET A 520 22.75 17.35 9.91
N ASN A 521 23.52 16.44 10.49
CA ASN A 521 23.76 16.36 11.94
C ASN A 521 24.16 17.70 12.57
N ASN A 522 25.15 18.38 11.97
CA ASN A 522 25.64 19.67 12.45
C ASN A 522 24.54 20.73 12.49
N TRP A 523 23.73 20.81 11.43
CA TRP A 523 22.61 21.76 11.37
C TRP A 523 21.53 21.41 12.39
N ILE A 524 21.06 20.17 12.43
CA ILE A 524 19.96 19.74 13.31
C ILE A 524 20.31 19.94 14.80
N ASN A 525 21.58 19.78 15.17
CA ASN A 525 22.06 20.05 16.52
C ASN A 525 21.98 21.54 16.91
N THR A 526 22.04 22.45 15.95
CA THR A 526 21.90 23.90 16.18
C THR A 526 20.47 24.40 16.16
N VAL A 527 19.52 23.62 15.61
CA VAL A 527 18.11 24.01 15.56
C VAL A 527 17.52 24.08 16.97
N PRO A 528 16.91 25.22 17.37
CA PRO A 528 16.34 25.38 18.71
C PRO A 528 15.12 24.47 18.92
N GLU A 529 15.01 23.90 20.11
CA GLU A 529 13.84 23.12 20.50
C GLU A 529 12.65 24.03 20.83
N LYS A 530 11.48 23.69 20.27
CA LYS A 530 10.22 24.35 20.60
C LYS A 530 9.09 23.35 20.45
N ALA A 531 8.34 23.15 21.53
CA ALA A 531 7.21 22.25 21.52
C ALA A 531 6.11 22.74 20.57
N ILE A 532 5.47 21.79 19.89
CA ILE A 532 4.28 21.99 19.07
C ILE A 532 3.37 20.78 19.26
N SER A 533 2.05 20.99 19.26
CA SER A 533 1.13 19.86 19.36
C SER A 533 1.10 19.04 18.07
N MET A 534 0.98 17.72 18.18
CA MET A 534 0.80 16.84 17.02
C MET A 534 -0.49 17.15 16.26
N THR A 535 -1.52 17.65 16.94
CA THR A 535 -2.74 18.14 16.28
C THR A 535 -2.43 19.31 15.35
N THR A 536 -1.66 20.31 15.82
CA THR A 536 -1.26 21.44 14.98
C THR A 536 -0.39 20.98 13.80
N LEU A 537 0.59 20.11 14.08
CA LEU A 537 1.53 19.61 13.07
C LEU A 537 0.81 18.81 11.97
N SER A 538 0.02 17.80 12.35
CA SER A 538 -0.72 16.93 11.40
C SER A 538 -1.85 17.63 10.63
N GLN A 539 -2.38 18.74 11.14
CA GLN A 539 -3.46 19.47 10.49
C GLN A 539 -2.97 20.56 9.54
N PHE A 540 -1.91 21.28 9.92
CA PHE A 540 -1.54 22.52 9.24
C PHE A 540 -0.19 22.47 8.54
N TYR A 541 0.61 21.43 8.73
CA TYR A 541 1.94 21.34 8.12
C TYR A 541 1.97 20.35 6.97
N LYS A 542 2.81 20.65 5.97
CA LYS A 542 3.27 19.65 4.99
C LYS A 542 4.51 18.97 5.56
N ILE A 543 4.38 17.68 5.86
CA ILE A 543 5.44 16.90 6.51
C ILE A 543 6.11 16.03 5.45
N ILE A 544 7.44 16.02 5.42
CA ILE A 544 8.28 15.19 4.57
C ILE A 544 9.05 14.22 5.46
N GLY A 545 8.94 12.92 5.20
CA GLY A 545 9.78 11.90 5.83
C GLY A 545 11.14 11.82 5.14
N LEU A 546 12.21 11.80 5.93
CA LEU A 546 13.59 11.67 5.48
C LEU A 546 14.08 10.21 5.46
#